data_AF-M4DIW5-F1
#
_entry.id   AF-M4DIW5-F1
#
_cell.length_a   1.000
_cell.length_b   1.000
_cell.length_c   1.000
_cell.angle_alpha   90.00
_cell.angle_beta   90.00
_cell.angle_gamma   90.00
#
_symmetry.space_group_name_H-M   'P 1'
#
loop_
_entity.id
_entity.type
_entity.pdbx_description
1 polymer ?
#
loop_
_entity_poly.entity_id
_entity_poly.type
_entity_poly.pdbx_seq_one_letter_code
_entity_poly.pdbx_strand_id
1 'polypeptide(L)'
;MMTVKNWSQNAGSTSTSIGRPAIHPAMVDLKGKAYELLRQNADKFLMEDLYRNPGPLQYDGPGADAKAVSLCVEDQDYMGRIKKLQEYLDQVRTIVKPGCSQDVLKAALSVMASVTDVLTTISSSSNGGQQTA
;
A
#
# COMPACT_ATOMS: atom_id res chain seq x y z
N MET A 1 7.45 -14.99 38.38
CA MET A 1 6.40 -15.68 37.60
C MET A 1 5.22 -14.72 37.54
N MET A 2 4.96 -14.09 36.40
CA MET A 2 3.92 -13.06 36.28
C MET A 2 2.55 -13.73 36.09
N THR A 3 1.60 -13.44 36.96
CA THR A 3 0.23 -13.94 36.92
C THR A 3 -0.59 -13.17 35.89
N VAL A 4 -1.00 -13.85 34.82
CA VAL A 4 -1.97 -13.32 33.85
C VAL A 4 -3.35 -13.39 34.50
N LYS A 5 -4.00 -12.24 34.69
CA LYS A 5 -5.39 -12.17 35.18
C LYS A 5 -6.33 -12.67 34.09
N ASN A 6 -6.85 -13.88 34.24
CA ASN A 6 -7.97 -14.36 33.43
C ASN A 6 -9.25 -13.62 33.84
N TRP A 7 -9.81 -12.84 32.91
CA TRP A 7 -11.13 -12.24 33.06
C TRP A 7 -12.19 -13.32 32.83
N SER A 8 -12.71 -13.90 33.92
CA SER A 8 -13.83 -14.83 33.84
C SER A 8 -15.10 -14.10 33.40
N GLN A 9 -15.80 -14.68 32.42
CA GLN A 9 -17.16 -14.24 32.06
C GLN A 9 -18.11 -14.69 33.16
N ASN A 10 -18.66 -13.75 33.92
CA ASN A 10 -19.72 -14.03 34.87
C ASN A 10 -21.06 -14.15 34.09
N ALA A 11 -21.64 -15.35 34.08
CA ALA A 11 -22.99 -15.58 33.58
C ALA A 11 -23.99 -15.06 34.62
N GLY A 12 -24.57 -13.88 34.37
CA GLY A 12 -25.64 -13.33 35.20
C GLY A 12 -25.48 -11.84 35.51
N SER A 13 -25.65 -10.99 34.50
CA SER A 13 -25.96 -9.56 34.70
C SER A 13 -26.53 -8.98 33.41
N THR A 14 -27.85 -8.75 33.41
CA THR A 14 -28.61 -7.92 32.47
C THR A 14 -28.24 -6.43 32.65
N SER A 15 -26.97 -6.13 32.48
CA SER A 15 -26.43 -4.77 32.36
C SER A 15 -26.10 -4.59 30.88
N THR A 16 -26.74 -3.61 30.24
CA THR A 16 -26.35 -3.10 28.93
C THR A 16 -24.83 -3.03 28.88
N SER A 17 -24.23 -3.89 28.05
CA SER A 17 -22.79 -4.02 27.96
C SER A 17 -22.26 -2.74 27.32
N ILE A 18 -21.86 -1.78 28.15
CA ILE A 18 -21.06 -0.64 27.73
C ILE A 18 -19.85 -1.21 26.98
N GLY A 19 -19.84 -0.93 25.67
CA GLY A 19 -18.73 -1.10 24.72
C GLY A 19 -17.82 -2.29 24.95
N ARG A 20 -18.22 -3.49 24.50
CA ARG A 20 -17.21 -4.53 24.25
C ARG A 20 -16.27 -4.05 23.14
N PRO A 21 -14.94 -4.14 23.31
CA PRO A 21 -14.02 -3.90 22.22
C PRO A 21 -14.40 -4.79 21.03
N ALA A 22 -14.68 -4.16 19.89
CA ALA A 22 -15.09 -4.84 18.68
C ALA A 22 -14.34 -4.24 17.48
N ILE A 23 -13.89 -5.10 16.58
CA ILE A 23 -13.42 -4.70 15.26
C ILE A 23 -14.64 -4.71 14.35
N HIS A 24 -15.03 -3.54 13.86
CA HIS A 24 -16.16 -3.42 12.96
C HIS A 24 -15.79 -3.96 11.57
N PRO A 25 -16.71 -4.66 10.88
CA PRO A 25 -16.50 -5.07 9.49
C PRO A 25 -16.23 -3.86 8.60
N ALA A 26 -15.22 -3.96 7.73
CA ALA A 26 -14.96 -2.96 6.70
C ALA A 26 -15.93 -3.18 5.53
N MET A 27 -16.90 -2.29 5.39
CA MET A 27 -17.86 -2.31 4.27
C MET A 27 -17.24 -1.73 3.01
N VAL A 28 -17.81 -2.08 1.84
CA VAL A 28 -17.39 -1.51 0.56
C VAL A 28 -17.62 0.00 0.56
N ASP A 29 -16.58 0.76 0.24
CA ASP A 29 -16.70 2.20 0.04
C ASP A 29 -17.28 2.50 -1.34
N LEU A 30 -18.51 3.02 -1.36
CA LEU A 30 -19.20 3.42 -2.60
C LEU A 30 -18.60 4.66 -3.27
N LYS A 31 -17.65 5.33 -2.61
CA LYS A 31 -16.84 6.41 -3.18
C LYS A 31 -15.39 5.99 -3.41
N GLY A 32 -15.05 4.73 -3.14
CA GLY A 32 -13.72 4.17 -3.30
C GLY A 32 -13.38 3.90 -4.77
N LYS A 33 -12.08 3.92 -5.09
CA LYS A 33 -11.56 3.76 -6.46
C LYS A 33 -12.00 2.43 -7.11
N ALA A 34 -12.02 1.34 -6.34
CA ALA A 34 -12.42 0.04 -6.86
C ALA A 34 -13.90 0.00 -7.28
N TYR A 35 -14.78 0.62 -6.49
CA TYR A 35 -16.20 0.72 -6.82
C TYR A 35 -16.45 1.69 -7.98
N GLU A 36 -15.70 2.80 -8.04
CA GLU A 36 -15.75 3.72 -9.16
C GLU A 36 -15.35 3.04 -10.48
N LEU A 37 -14.29 2.23 -10.48
CA LEU A 37 -13.87 1.45 -11.65
C LEU A 37 -14.97 0.49 -12.12
N LEU A 38 -15.65 -0.19 -11.19
CA LEU A 38 -16.81 -1.04 -11.52
C LEU A 38 -17.91 -0.20 -12.19
N ARG A 39 -18.26 0.94 -11.61
CA ARG A 39 -19.32 1.82 -12.09
C ARG A 39 -19.04 2.37 -13.49
N GLN A 40 -17.78 2.69 -13.80
CA GLN A 40 -17.35 3.14 -15.13
C GLN A 40 -17.52 2.06 -16.23
N ASN A 41 -17.52 0.78 -15.86
CA ASN A 41 -17.60 -0.34 -16.80
C ASN A 41 -18.93 -1.11 -16.74
N ALA A 42 -19.80 -0.80 -15.78
CA ALA A 42 -21.04 -1.54 -15.51
C ALA A 42 -21.96 -1.61 -16.73
N ASP A 43 -22.15 -0.48 -17.44
CA ASP A 43 -23.00 -0.43 -18.63
C ASP A 43 -22.45 -1.33 -19.75
N LYS A 44 -21.12 -1.40 -19.91
CA LYS A 44 -20.48 -2.28 -20.89
C LYS A 44 -20.65 -3.74 -20.52
N PHE A 45 -20.47 -4.09 -19.24
CA PHE A 45 -20.69 -5.47 -18.78
C PHE A 45 -22.14 -5.93 -18.94
N LEU A 46 -23.09 -5.00 -18.94
CA LEU A 46 -24.50 -5.30 -19.18
C LEU A 46 -24.80 -5.51 -20.67
N MET A 47 -24.19 -4.71 -21.54
CA MET A 47 -24.55 -4.63 -22.97
C MET A 47 -23.64 -5.46 -23.88
N GLU A 48 -22.44 -5.82 -23.44
CA GLU A 48 -21.40 -6.49 -24.23
C GLU A 48 -20.98 -7.83 -23.60
N ASP A 49 -20.52 -8.78 -24.42
CA ASP A 49 -20.05 -10.11 -23.98
C ASP A 49 -18.61 -10.07 -23.41
N LEU A 50 -18.40 -9.29 -22.35
CA LEU A 50 -17.09 -9.07 -21.71
C LEU A 50 -16.80 -10.05 -20.57
N TYR A 51 -17.10 -11.33 -20.77
CA TYR A 51 -16.85 -12.36 -19.74
C TYR A 51 -15.36 -12.67 -19.59
N ARG A 52 -14.91 -12.79 -18.33
CA ARG A 52 -13.56 -13.27 -17.98
C ARG A 52 -13.67 -14.64 -17.32
N ASN A 53 -12.91 -15.59 -17.82
CA ASN A 53 -12.74 -16.91 -17.21
C ASN A 53 -11.32 -17.00 -16.63
N PRO A 54 -11.07 -16.56 -15.40
CA PRO A 54 -9.75 -16.68 -14.78
C PRO A 54 -9.38 -18.16 -14.64
N GLY A 55 -8.08 -18.46 -14.80
CA GLY A 55 -7.56 -19.80 -14.58
C GLY A 55 -7.51 -20.18 -13.09
N PRO A 56 -7.11 -21.42 -12.77
CA PRO A 56 -6.86 -21.84 -11.40
C PRO A 56 -5.78 -21.00 -10.70
N LEU A 57 -5.81 -20.95 -9.37
CA LEU A 57 -4.76 -20.34 -8.57
C LEU A 57 -3.42 -21.03 -8.88
N GLN A 58 -2.40 -20.23 -9.16
CA GLN A 58 -1.05 -20.71 -9.45
C GLN A 58 -0.14 -20.44 -8.25
N TYR A 59 0.74 -21.39 -7.94
CA TYR A 59 1.77 -21.24 -6.89
C TYR A 59 3.16 -20.96 -7.47
N ASP A 60 3.33 -21.14 -8.78
CA ASP A 60 4.56 -20.86 -9.52
C ASP A 60 4.22 -20.41 -10.96
N GLY A 61 5.15 -19.71 -11.60
CA GLY A 61 4.98 -19.15 -12.94
C GLY A 61 4.36 -17.74 -12.96
N PRO A 62 4.03 -17.23 -14.17
CA PRO A 62 3.67 -15.82 -14.36
C PRO A 62 2.45 -15.33 -13.57
N GLY A 63 1.53 -16.22 -13.22
CA GLY A 63 0.31 -15.87 -12.46
C GLY A 63 0.44 -16.01 -10.95
N ALA A 64 1.57 -16.48 -10.41
CA ALA A 64 1.73 -16.76 -8.99
C ALA A 64 1.59 -15.51 -8.11
N ASP A 65 2.04 -14.36 -8.61
CA ASP A 65 2.01 -13.08 -7.88
C ASP A 65 0.79 -12.21 -8.24
N ALA A 66 -0.22 -12.76 -8.92
CA ALA A 66 -1.43 -12.02 -9.29
C ALA A 66 -2.19 -11.56 -8.04
N LYS A 67 -2.50 -10.26 -7.97
CA LYS A 67 -3.25 -9.64 -6.86
C LYS A 67 -4.68 -9.33 -7.28
N ALA A 68 -5.57 -9.24 -6.31
CA ALA A 68 -6.96 -8.83 -6.54
C ALA A 68 -7.02 -7.43 -7.15
N VAL A 69 -7.96 -7.22 -8.09
CA VAL A 69 -8.14 -5.93 -8.78
C VAL A 69 -8.43 -4.80 -7.79
N SER A 70 -9.21 -5.06 -6.73
CA SER A 70 -9.49 -4.09 -5.67
C SER A 70 -8.21 -3.55 -5.02
N LEU A 71 -7.28 -4.44 -4.65
CA LEU A 71 -5.98 -4.06 -4.08
C LEU A 71 -5.13 -3.29 -5.09
N CYS A 72 -5.06 -3.77 -6.34
CA CYS A 72 -4.27 -3.13 -7.39
C CYS A 72 -4.74 -1.70 -7.69
N VAL A 73 -6.05 -1.44 -7.68
CA VAL A 73 -6.64 -0.12 -7.98
C VAL A 73 -6.44 0.86 -6.83
N GLU A 74 -6.46 0.38 -5.59
CA GLU A 74 -6.15 1.18 -4.42
C GLU A 74 -4.66 1.55 -4.38
N ASP A 75 -3.80 0.55 -4.62
CA ASP A 75 -2.34 0.68 -4.63
C ASP A 75 -1.78 1.30 -5.93
N GLN A 76 -2.60 1.54 -6.96
CA GLN A 76 -2.13 2.01 -8.27
C GLN A 76 -1.32 3.30 -8.17
N ASP A 77 -1.73 4.23 -7.29
CA ASP A 77 -0.97 5.45 -7.03
C ASP A 77 0.30 5.17 -6.23
N TYR A 78 0.26 4.28 -5.26
CA TYR A 78 1.41 3.98 -4.41
C TYR A 78 2.50 3.19 -5.15
N MET A 79 2.14 2.04 -5.70
CA MET A 79 3.04 1.19 -6.48
C MET A 79 3.47 1.84 -7.79
N GLY A 80 2.58 2.62 -8.43
CA GLY A 80 2.94 3.41 -9.61
C GLY A 80 4.00 4.47 -9.29
N ARG A 81 3.88 5.16 -8.15
CA ARG A 81 4.88 6.12 -7.67
C ARG A 81 6.21 5.44 -7.33
N ILE A 82 6.19 4.24 -6.74
CA ILE A 82 7.41 3.46 -6.47
C ILE A 82 8.10 3.08 -7.79
N LYS A 83 7.36 2.57 -8.78
CA LYS A 83 7.93 2.22 -10.10
C LYS A 83 8.55 3.45 -10.77
N LYS A 84 7.86 4.59 -10.75
CA LYS A 84 8.37 5.84 -11.31
C LYS A 84 9.63 6.35 -10.60
N LEU A 85 9.71 6.20 -9.28
CA LEU A 85 10.94 6.50 -8.54
C LEU A 85 12.10 5.60 -8.98
N GLN A 86 11.84 4.29 -9.15
CA GLN A 86 12.85 3.35 -9.63
C GLN A 86 13.36 3.72 -11.03
N GLU A 87 12.47 4.11 -11.94
CA GLU A 87 12.83 4.61 -13.28
C GLU A 87 13.77 5.82 -13.22
N TYR A 88 13.52 6.79 -12.33
CA TYR A 88 14.43 7.93 -12.14
C TYR A 88 15.80 7.50 -11.62
N LEU A 89 15.87 6.55 -10.68
CA LEU A 89 17.14 6.02 -10.18
C LEU A 89 17.94 5.31 -11.29
N ASP A 90 17.25 4.56 -12.17
CA ASP A 90 17.88 3.91 -13.30
C ASP A 90 18.39 4.91 -14.36
N GLN A 91 17.68 6.03 -14.56
CA GLN A 91 18.15 7.13 -15.39
C GLN A 91 19.42 7.76 -14.82
N VAL A 92 19.45 8.07 -13.51
CA VAL A 92 20.65 8.59 -12.84
C VAL A 92 21.81 7.62 -12.99
N ARG A 93 21.58 6.32 -12.75
CA ARG A 93 22.58 5.25 -12.94
C ARG A 93 23.12 5.22 -14.37
N THR A 94 22.28 5.49 -15.36
CA THR A 94 22.68 5.53 -16.77
C THR A 94 23.55 6.75 -17.09
N ILE A 95 23.28 7.90 -16.47
CA ILE A 95 24.07 9.13 -16.63
C ILE A 95 25.45 8.99 -15.98
N VAL A 96 25.54 8.37 -14.80
CA VAL A 96 26.81 8.24 -14.03
C VAL A 96 27.64 6.99 -14.40
N LYS A 97 27.53 6.50 -15.63
CA LYS A 97 28.33 5.38 -16.12
C LYS A 97 29.83 5.73 -16.15
N PRO A 98 30.74 4.73 -16.09
CA PRO A 98 32.17 4.96 -16.30
C PRO A 98 32.41 5.71 -17.62
N GLY A 99 33.14 6.82 -17.56
CA GLY A 99 33.36 7.73 -18.69
C GLY A 99 32.53 9.02 -18.65
N CYS A 100 31.68 9.22 -17.65
CA CYS A 100 31.04 10.52 -17.41
C CYS A 100 32.05 11.59 -16.93
N SER A 101 31.75 12.87 -17.14
CA SER A 101 32.57 13.98 -16.67
C SER A 101 32.57 14.09 -15.14
N GLN A 102 33.68 14.54 -14.56
CA GLN A 102 33.82 14.73 -13.11
C GLN A 102 32.76 15.66 -12.51
N ASP A 103 32.36 16.72 -13.22
CA ASP A 103 31.35 17.67 -12.73
C ASP A 103 29.97 17.01 -12.59
N VAL A 104 29.57 16.18 -13.56
CA VAL A 104 28.31 15.41 -13.52
C VAL A 104 28.31 14.43 -12.36
N LEU A 105 29.42 13.72 -12.12
CA LEU A 105 29.53 12.78 -11.01
C LEU A 105 29.43 13.50 -9.65
N LYS A 106 30.14 14.63 -9.49
CA LYS A 106 30.12 15.44 -8.27
C LYS A 106 28.72 16.01 -8.01
N ALA A 107 28.04 16.50 -9.04
CA ALA A 107 26.67 17.01 -8.93
C ALA A 107 25.69 15.88 -8.54
N ALA A 108 25.77 14.72 -9.20
CA ALA A 108 24.91 13.58 -8.90
C ALA A 108 25.06 13.10 -7.45
N LEU A 109 26.31 12.98 -6.95
CA LEU A 109 26.58 12.62 -5.56
C LEU A 109 25.97 13.62 -4.57
N SER A 110 26.14 14.92 -4.81
CA SER A 110 25.58 15.96 -3.94
C SER A 110 24.07 15.92 -3.90
N VAL A 111 23.40 15.80 -5.06
CA VAL A 111 21.93 15.77 -5.14
C VAL A 111 21.37 14.51 -4.49
N MET A 112 21.98 13.34 -4.72
CA MET A 112 21.53 12.07 -4.14
C MET A 112 21.70 12.04 -2.61
N ALA A 113 22.77 12.65 -2.09
CA ALA A 113 22.94 12.84 -0.65
C ALA A 113 21.80 13.70 -0.07
N SER A 114 21.51 14.86 -0.68
CA SER A 114 20.41 15.72 -0.24
C SER A 114 19.04 15.04 -0.30
N VAL A 115 18.76 14.25 -1.34
CA VAL A 115 17.51 13.46 -1.43
C VAL A 115 17.40 12.48 -0.26
N THR A 116 18.50 11.81 0.08
CA THR A 116 18.53 10.86 1.19
C THR A 116 18.26 11.56 2.52
N ASP A 117 18.94 12.67 2.80
CA ASP A 117 18.78 13.44 4.05
C ASP A 117 17.34 13.94 4.25
N VAL A 118 16.72 14.47 3.19
CA VAL A 118 15.33 14.95 3.24
C VAL A 118 14.38 13.79 3.55
N LEU A 119 14.51 12.66 2.85
CA LEU A 119 13.65 11.50 3.05
C LEU A 119 13.84 10.87 4.45
N THR A 120 15.07 10.80 4.95
CA THR A 120 15.35 10.34 6.32
C THR A 120 14.69 11.25 7.35
N THR A 121 14.81 12.57 7.20
CA THR A 121 14.19 13.54 8.12
C THR A 121 12.67 13.38 8.16
N ILE A 122 12.02 13.28 7.00
CA ILE A 122 10.56 13.08 6.90
C ILE A 122 10.16 11.75 7.56
N SER A 123 10.92 10.68 7.31
CA SER A 123 10.64 9.34 7.86
C SER A 123 10.77 9.29 9.38
N SER A 124 11.72 10.05 9.95
CA SER A 124 11.88 10.20 11.40
C SER A 124 10.75 11.01 12.04
N SER A 125 10.26 12.06 11.37
CA SER A 125 9.13 12.87 11.87
C SER A 125 7.80 12.10 11.86
N SER A 126 7.57 11.19 10.92
CA SER A 126 6.33 10.40 10.86
C SER A 126 6.16 9.37 11.99
N ASN A 127 7.26 8.93 12.65
CA ASN A 127 7.20 7.96 13.75
C ASN A 127 6.99 8.60 15.14
N GLY A 128 6.96 9.94 15.25
CA GLY A 128 6.89 10.66 16.53
C GLY A 128 5.47 10.95 17.06
N GLY A 129 4.41 10.59 16.35
CA GLY A 129 3.03 11.00 16.65
C GLY A 129 2.23 10.11 17.62
N GLN A 130 2.83 9.05 18.18
CA GLN A 130 2.15 8.09 19.05
C GLN A 130 2.70 8.11 20.48
N GLN A 131 2.59 9.27 21.14
CA GLN A 131 2.66 9.38 22.60
C GLN A 131 1.97 10.68 23.02
N THR A 132 1.16 10.62 24.08
CA THR A 132 0.19 11.59 24.62
C THR A 132 -1.24 11.29 24.14
N ALA A 133 -2.20 10.90 24.99
CA ALA A 133 -2.33 10.94 26.45
C ALA A 133 -2.98 9.66 27.01
#